data_AF-A0A7S2ZNQ9-F1
#
_entry.id   AF-A0A7S2ZNQ9-F1
#
_cell.length_a   1.000
_cell.length_b   1.000
_cell.length_c   1.000
_cell.angle_alpha   90.00
_cell.angle_beta   90.00
_cell.angle_gamma   90.00
#
_symmetry.space_group_name_H-M   'P 1'
#
loop_
_entity.id
_entity.type
_entity.pdbx_description
1 polymer ?
#
loop_
_entity_poly.entity_id
_entity_poly.type
_entity_poly.pdbx_seq_one_letter_code
_entity_poly.pdbx_strand_id
1 'polypeptide(L)'
;MGSLGGSKFLVVDALGWTDAKDDLFATALSRIDPLDAGETYEVVKPKAGERVPETLEEVQQYDGIVISGSATSANDELEWIDKLSEMIKVIASQDKTRLVGICFGHQLVAKALGGSVLKQDKFILQPERIEPSSTLWTANVSDASQLLLESHGDQVSLAPPGAEV
;
A
#
# COMPACT_ATOMS: atom_id res chain seq x y z
N MET A 1 -16.66 25.46 -10.17
CA MET A 1 -16.75 25.60 -8.70
C MET A 1 -16.03 24.40 -8.10
N GLY A 2 -14.70 24.48 -7.98
CA GLY A 2 -13.90 23.43 -7.34
C GLY A 2 -13.99 23.61 -5.83
N SER A 3 -14.29 22.54 -5.10
CA SER A 3 -14.36 22.57 -3.64
C SER A 3 -13.03 23.01 -3.05
N LEU A 4 -13.09 23.94 -2.10
CA LEU A 4 -11.98 24.34 -1.22
C LEU A 4 -11.60 23.24 -0.20
N GLY A 5 -11.73 21.96 -0.57
CA GLY A 5 -11.43 20.83 0.31
C GLY A 5 -10.07 20.25 -0.05
N GLY A 6 -9.15 20.16 0.91
CA GLY A 6 -7.87 19.48 0.69
C GLY A 6 -8.05 17.97 0.52
N SER A 7 -6.98 17.31 0.04
CA SER A 7 -6.96 15.88 -0.27
C SER A 7 -7.29 15.03 0.96
N LYS A 8 -8.03 13.93 0.76
CA LYS A 8 -8.35 12.96 1.81
C LYS A 8 -7.70 11.61 1.50
N PHE A 9 -6.89 11.12 2.44
CA PHE A 9 -6.19 9.85 2.30
C PHE A 9 -6.68 8.79 3.29
N LEU A 10 -6.55 7.51 2.93
CA LEU A 10 -6.72 6.39 3.85
C LEU A 10 -5.41 5.63 4.00
N VAL A 11 -4.98 5.41 5.24
CA VAL A 11 -3.86 4.54 5.59
C VAL A 11 -4.42 3.24 6.15
N VAL A 12 -4.14 2.14 5.46
CA VAL A 12 -4.46 0.79 5.92
C VAL A 12 -3.23 0.23 6.63
N ASP A 13 -3.29 0.19 7.96
CA ASP A 13 -2.24 -0.39 8.79
C ASP A 13 -2.41 -1.92 8.89
N ALA A 14 -1.68 -2.63 8.04
CA ALA A 14 -1.64 -4.09 8.01
C ALA A 14 -0.56 -4.69 8.95
N LEU A 15 0.24 -3.87 9.65
CA LEU A 15 1.32 -4.38 10.52
C LEU A 15 0.72 -5.06 11.74
N GLY A 16 -0.17 -4.38 12.46
CA GLY A 16 -0.85 -4.90 13.66
C GLY A 16 0.07 -5.04 14.88
N TRP A 17 1.18 -4.30 14.96
CA TRP A 17 2.15 -4.41 16.05
C TRP A 17 1.82 -3.57 17.29
N THR A 18 0.83 -2.69 17.25
CA THR A 18 0.56 -1.80 18.39
C THR A 18 -0.93 -1.61 18.69
N ASP A 19 -1.31 -1.96 19.93
CA ASP A 19 -2.49 -1.44 20.63
C ASP A 19 -2.38 0.08 20.93
N ALA A 20 -1.21 0.68 20.65
CA ALA A 20 -0.92 2.07 20.93
C ALA A 20 -1.65 3.02 19.98
N LYS A 21 -2.02 4.18 20.53
CA LYS A 21 -2.54 5.35 19.82
C LYS A 21 -1.53 5.97 18.84
N ASP A 22 -0.28 5.53 18.90
CA ASP A 22 0.82 5.99 18.05
C ASP A 22 1.04 4.94 16.95
N ASP A 23 0.25 5.04 15.88
CA ASP A 23 0.45 4.27 14.65
C ASP A 23 1.81 4.63 14.07
N LEU A 24 2.79 3.73 14.22
CA LEU A 24 4.18 3.98 13.84
C LEU A 24 4.31 4.25 12.33
N PHE A 25 3.45 3.65 11.51
CA PHE A 25 3.48 3.80 10.07
C PHE A 25 2.84 5.12 9.64
N ALA A 26 1.66 5.46 10.15
CA ALA A 26 1.06 6.77 9.91
C ALA A 26 1.92 7.91 10.50
N THR A 27 2.55 7.70 11.65
CA THR A 27 3.49 8.65 12.26
C THR A 27 4.77 8.78 11.43
N ALA A 28 5.26 7.71 10.82
CA ALA A 28 6.39 7.79 9.91
C ALA A 28 6.01 8.55 8.64
N LEU A 29 4.85 8.26 8.04
CA LEU A 29 4.34 8.99 6.88
C LEU A 29 4.20 10.49 7.17
N SER A 30 3.58 10.87 8.29
CA SER A 30 3.41 12.28 8.67
C SER A 30 4.73 13.01 8.98
N ARG A 31 5.84 12.28 9.16
CA ARG A 31 7.18 12.84 9.45
C ARG A 31 8.07 12.93 8.22
N ILE A 32 7.83 12.10 7.21
CA ILE A 32 8.61 12.07 5.97
C ILE A 32 8.20 13.25 5.08
N ASP A 33 6.91 13.58 5.04
CA ASP A 33 6.40 14.79 4.42
C ASP A 33 5.15 15.26 5.19
N PRO A 34 5.18 16.44 5.84
CA PRO A 34 3.98 16.96 6.48
C PRO A 34 2.93 17.24 5.41
N LEU A 35 1.72 16.74 5.65
CA LEU A 35 0.57 17.01 4.80
C LEU A 35 0.42 18.51 4.53
N ASP A 36 0.06 18.86 3.29
CA ASP A 36 -0.21 20.24 2.93
C ASP A 36 -1.42 20.78 3.69
N ALA A 37 -1.51 22.10 3.82
CA ALA A 37 -2.59 22.74 4.55
C ALA A 37 -3.97 22.35 4.00
N GLY A 38 -4.74 21.61 4.79
CA GLY A 38 -6.09 21.14 4.44
C GLY A 38 -6.16 19.68 4.00
N GLU A 39 -5.03 19.00 3.80
CA GLU A 39 -5.01 17.57 3.58
C GLU A 39 -5.24 16.81 4.89
N THR A 40 -5.91 15.66 4.78
CA THR A 40 -6.30 14.83 5.93
C THR A 40 -6.05 13.37 5.63
N TYR A 41 -5.86 12.57 6.68
CA TYR A 41 -5.80 11.12 6.57
C TYR A 41 -6.61 10.44 7.67
N GLU A 42 -7.15 9.28 7.33
CA GLU A 42 -7.75 8.34 8.27
C GLU A 42 -6.89 7.08 8.33
N VAL A 43 -6.91 6.38 9.46
CA VAL A 43 -6.23 5.10 9.65
C VAL A 43 -7.26 4.03 9.91
N VAL A 44 -7.12 2.87 9.26
CA VAL A 44 -7.88 1.66 9.57
C VAL A 44 -6.93 0.49 9.85
N LYS A 45 -7.27 -0.31 10.86
CA LYS A 45 -6.49 -1.46 11.35
C LYS A 45 -7.24 -2.78 11.10
N PRO A 46 -7.22 -3.34 9.88
CA PRO A 46 -7.99 -4.54 9.53
C PRO A 46 -7.66 -5.75 10.40
N LYS A 47 -6.41 -5.90 10.87
CA LYS A 47 -6.01 -6.96 11.81
C LYS A 47 -6.68 -6.85 13.18
N ALA A 48 -7.06 -5.66 13.60
CA ALA A 48 -7.82 -5.42 14.83
C ALA A 48 -9.34 -5.57 14.62
N GLY A 49 -9.78 -5.97 13.42
CA GLY A 49 -11.18 -6.12 13.07
C GLY A 49 -11.85 -4.81 12.60
N GLU A 50 -11.09 -3.75 12.39
CA GLU A 50 -11.63 -2.52 11.80
C GLU A 50 -12.01 -2.73 10.33
N ARG A 51 -13.13 -2.13 9.93
CA ARG A 51 -13.68 -2.30 8.59
C ARG A 51 -12.95 -1.39 7.59
N VAL A 52 -12.64 -1.94 6.42
CA VAL A 52 -12.13 -1.18 5.28
C VAL A 52 -13.27 -0.78 4.34
N PRO A 53 -13.10 0.23 3.47
CA PRO A 53 -14.06 0.50 2.39
C PRO A 53 -14.30 -0.75 1.53
N GLU A 54 -15.56 -1.09 1.28
CA GLU A 54 -15.92 -2.31 0.52
C GLU A 54 -16.68 -1.96 -0.77
N THR A 55 -17.22 -0.75 -0.87
CA THR A 55 -18.01 -0.30 -2.02
C THR A 55 -17.31 0.78 -2.83
N LEU A 56 -17.74 0.95 -4.08
CA LEU A 56 -17.23 2.00 -4.97
C LEU A 56 -17.42 3.40 -4.38
N GLU A 57 -18.58 3.66 -3.76
CA GLU A 57 -18.88 4.95 -3.15
C GLU A 57 -17.93 5.26 -1.99
N GLU A 58 -17.64 4.26 -1.15
CA GLU A 58 -16.75 4.43 0.00
C GLU A 58 -15.29 4.65 -0.42
N VAL A 59 -14.76 3.86 -1.38
CA VAL A 59 -13.38 4.06 -1.84
C VAL A 59 -13.22 5.45 -2.48
N GLN A 60 -14.24 5.91 -3.22
CA GLN A 60 -14.24 7.21 -3.89
C GLN A 60 -14.34 8.41 -2.93
N GLN A 61 -14.47 8.19 -1.61
CA GLN A 61 -14.32 9.26 -0.63
C GLN A 61 -12.87 9.68 -0.43
N TYR A 62 -11.92 8.86 -0.87
CA TYR A 62 -10.48 9.09 -0.73
C TYR A 62 -9.85 9.40 -2.07
N ASP A 63 -8.91 10.34 -2.09
CA ASP A 63 -8.08 10.66 -3.25
C ASP A 63 -6.94 9.64 -3.40
N GLY A 64 -6.45 9.12 -2.28
CA GLY A 64 -5.42 8.09 -2.24
C GLY A 64 -5.55 7.14 -1.06
N ILE A 65 -5.15 5.90 -1.27
CA ILE A 65 -5.12 4.84 -0.26
C ILE A 65 -3.71 4.25 -0.22
N VAL A 66 -3.17 4.06 0.98
CA VAL A 66 -1.86 3.44 1.21
C VAL A 66 -2.05 2.18 2.04
N ILE A 67 -1.54 1.05 1.55
CA ILE A 67 -1.51 -0.22 2.28
C ILE A 67 -0.08 -0.48 2.75
N SER A 68 0.10 -0.56 4.07
CA SER A 68 1.40 -0.78 4.69
C SER A 68 1.92 -2.21 4.54
N GLY A 69 3.13 -2.46 5.05
CA GLY A 69 3.68 -3.81 5.18
C GLY A 69 2.95 -4.65 6.23
N SER A 70 3.29 -5.93 6.32
CA SER A 70 2.73 -6.84 7.32
C SER A 70 3.74 -7.94 7.67
N ALA A 71 3.62 -8.48 8.88
CA ALA A 71 4.26 -9.75 9.25
C ALA A 71 3.49 -10.99 8.73
N THR A 72 2.34 -10.77 8.10
CA THR A 72 1.47 -11.80 7.51
C THR A 72 1.78 -11.95 6.02
N SER A 73 1.58 -13.14 5.46
CA SER A 73 1.71 -13.38 4.01
C SER A 73 0.47 -12.91 3.28
N ALA A 74 0.62 -12.38 2.05
CA ALA A 74 -0.50 -12.15 1.14
C ALA A 74 -1.22 -13.45 0.75
N ASN A 75 -0.63 -14.62 1.05
CA ASN A 75 -1.18 -15.94 0.84
C ASN A 75 -1.92 -16.54 2.04
N ASP A 76 -1.92 -15.87 3.19
CA ASP A 76 -2.65 -16.38 4.35
C ASP A 76 -4.17 -16.24 4.13
N GLU A 77 -4.93 -17.26 4.53
CA GLU A 77 -6.39 -17.33 4.39
C GLU A 77 -7.08 -16.65 5.59
N LEU A 78 -6.93 -15.32 5.68
CA LEU A 78 -7.53 -14.51 6.74
C LEU A 78 -8.61 -13.59 6.16
N GLU A 79 -9.76 -13.50 6.83
CA GLU A 79 -10.92 -12.71 6.36
C GLU A 79 -10.56 -11.26 6.01
N TRP A 80 -9.68 -10.64 6.79
CA TRP A 80 -9.26 -9.25 6.55
C TRP A 80 -8.39 -9.10 5.29
N ILE A 81 -7.64 -10.14 4.90
CA ILE A 81 -6.88 -10.17 3.63
C ILE A 81 -7.84 -10.29 2.45
N ASP A 82 -8.87 -11.11 2.58
CA ASP A 82 -9.90 -11.26 1.55
C ASP A 82 -10.63 -9.92 1.33
N LYS A 83 -11.06 -9.25 2.42
CA LYS A 83 -11.70 -7.93 2.33
C LYS A 83 -10.80 -6.87 1.69
N LEU A 84 -9.50 -6.85 2.04
CA LEU A 84 -8.54 -5.96 1.38
C LEU A 84 -8.37 -6.29 -0.11
N SER A 85 -8.36 -7.57 -0.47
CA SER A 85 -8.28 -8.01 -1.86
C SER A 85 -9.48 -7.53 -2.67
N GLU A 86 -10.69 -7.61 -2.11
CA GLU A 86 -11.89 -7.08 -2.76
C GLU A 86 -11.87 -5.56 -2.86
N MET A 87 -11.45 -4.84 -1.81
CA MET A 87 -11.25 -3.39 -1.87
C MET A 87 -10.28 -2.99 -2.99
N ILE A 88 -9.16 -3.71 -3.14
CA ILE A 88 -8.18 -3.46 -4.22
C ILE A 88 -8.84 -3.61 -5.60
N LYS A 89 -9.65 -4.66 -5.80
CA LYS A 89 -10.37 -4.86 -7.08
C LYS A 89 -11.37 -3.72 -7.33
N VAL A 90 -12.07 -3.25 -6.30
CA VAL A 90 -12.99 -2.10 -6.41
C VAL A 90 -12.21 -0.84 -6.80
N ILE A 91 -11.07 -0.56 -6.16
CA ILE A 91 -10.21 0.57 -6.51
C ILE A 91 -9.72 0.45 -7.95
N ALA A 92 -9.28 -0.73 -8.39
CA ALA A 92 -8.79 -0.95 -9.76
C ALA A 92 -9.88 -0.83 -10.84
N SER A 93 -11.16 -0.85 -10.46
CA SER A 93 -12.29 -0.69 -11.38
C SER A 93 -12.61 0.78 -11.73
N GLN A 94 -11.86 1.74 -11.20
CA GLN A 94 -12.13 3.18 -11.31
C GLN A 94 -10.84 4.02 -11.36
N ASP A 95 -10.95 5.30 -11.75
CA ASP A 95 -9.79 6.19 -11.99
C ASP A 95 -9.61 7.34 -10.99
N LYS A 96 -10.52 7.51 -10.03
CA LYS A 96 -10.53 8.60 -9.04
C LYS A 96 -9.54 8.34 -7.90
N THR A 97 -9.68 7.22 -7.20
CA THR A 97 -8.88 6.89 -6.01
C THR A 97 -7.59 6.18 -6.43
N ARG A 98 -6.44 6.72 -6.00
CA ARG A 98 -5.12 6.10 -6.26
C ARG A 98 -4.74 5.14 -5.14
N LEU A 99 -3.90 4.16 -5.44
CA LEU A 99 -3.48 3.13 -4.48
C LEU A 99 -1.97 2.93 -4.52
N VAL A 100 -1.35 2.88 -3.34
CA VAL A 100 0.04 2.51 -3.16
C VAL A 100 0.11 1.36 -2.15
N GLY A 101 0.82 0.29 -2.50
CA GLY A 101 1.10 -0.84 -1.60
C GLY A 101 2.59 -0.93 -1.29
N ILE A 102 2.95 -1.23 -0.04
CA ILE A 102 4.35 -1.34 0.41
C ILE A 102 4.57 -2.71 1.04
N CYS A 103 5.65 -3.41 0.64
CA CYS A 103 5.94 -4.80 1.07
C CYS A 103 4.70 -5.71 0.91
N PHE A 104 4.11 -6.21 1.99
CA PHE A 104 2.83 -6.94 1.94
C PHE A 104 1.76 -6.25 1.07
N GLY A 105 1.63 -4.93 1.15
CA GLY A 105 0.65 -4.18 0.38
C GLY A 105 0.84 -4.33 -1.13
N HIS A 106 2.08 -4.24 -1.66
CA HIS A 106 2.30 -4.38 -3.11
C HIS A 106 2.11 -5.83 -3.57
N GLN A 107 2.45 -6.80 -2.70
CA GLN A 107 2.22 -8.22 -2.96
C GLN A 107 0.72 -8.53 -3.04
N LEU A 108 -0.06 -7.98 -2.11
CA LEU A 108 -1.51 -8.15 -2.11
C LEU A 108 -2.16 -7.48 -3.32
N VAL A 109 -1.70 -6.30 -3.73
CA VAL A 109 -2.13 -5.65 -4.97
C VAL A 109 -1.85 -6.53 -6.18
N ALA A 110 -0.62 -7.04 -6.31
CA ALA A 110 -0.27 -7.93 -7.41
C ALA A 110 -1.17 -9.17 -7.43
N LYS A 111 -1.36 -9.83 -6.29
CA LYS A 111 -2.21 -11.03 -6.18
C LYS A 111 -3.67 -10.74 -6.51
N ALA A 112 -4.26 -9.69 -5.95
CA ALA A 112 -5.66 -9.33 -6.15
C ALA A 112 -5.99 -9.02 -7.62
N LEU A 113 -5.00 -8.54 -8.38
CA LEU A 113 -5.11 -8.20 -9.79
C LEU A 113 -4.64 -9.31 -10.74
N GLY A 114 -4.48 -10.54 -10.25
CA GLY A 114 -4.20 -11.72 -11.09
C GLY A 114 -2.72 -12.08 -11.26
N GLY A 115 -1.84 -11.45 -10.48
CA GLY A 115 -0.45 -11.87 -10.33
C GLY A 115 -0.28 -13.06 -9.39
N SER A 116 0.96 -13.38 -9.02
CA SER A 116 1.27 -14.45 -8.06
C SER A 116 2.35 -14.02 -7.08
N VAL A 117 2.21 -14.46 -5.84
CA VAL A 117 3.16 -14.21 -4.75
C VAL A 117 3.67 -15.55 -4.26
N LEU A 118 4.99 -15.71 -4.20
CA LEU A 118 5.64 -16.92 -3.72
C LEU A 118 6.53 -16.62 -2.53
N LYS A 119 6.52 -17.56 -1.59
CA LYS A 119 7.42 -17.56 -0.45
C LYS A 119 8.85 -17.82 -0.90
N GLN A 120 9.78 -17.03 -0.37
CA GLN A 120 11.21 -17.21 -0.56
C GLN A 120 11.75 -18.28 0.39
N ASP A 121 12.87 -18.91 0.00
CA ASP A 121 13.59 -19.86 0.85
C ASP A 121 14.19 -19.20 2.10
N LYS A 122 14.50 -17.89 2.00
CA LYS A 122 15.13 -17.09 3.05
C LYS A 122 14.43 -15.76 3.20
N PHE A 123 14.33 -15.30 4.44
CA PHE A 123 13.92 -13.92 4.73
C PHE A 123 15.04 -12.94 4.34
N ILE A 124 14.69 -11.87 3.66
CA ILE A 124 15.60 -10.81 3.21
C ILE A 124 15.43 -9.60 4.12
N LEU A 125 16.55 -9.16 4.70
CA LEU A 125 16.64 -7.90 5.46
C LEU A 125 17.98 -7.23 5.15
N GLN A 126 18.00 -6.37 4.14
CA GLN A 126 19.22 -5.71 3.68
C GLN A 126 18.91 -4.44 2.88
N PRO A 127 19.87 -3.51 2.78
CA PRO A 127 19.83 -2.50 1.74
C PRO A 127 20.11 -3.13 0.37
N GLU A 128 19.28 -2.82 -0.62
CA GLU A 128 19.40 -3.26 -2.01
C GLU A 128 19.43 -2.04 -2.94
N ARG A 129 20.28 -2.09 -3.97
CA ARG A 129 20.30 -1.05 -5.00
C ARG A 129 19.41 -1.48 -6.15
N ILE A 130 18.35 -0.72 -6.41
CA ILE A 130 17.45 -0.94 -7.54
C ILE A 130 17.73 0.07 -8.65
N GLU A 131 17.49 -0.36 -9.88
CA GLU A 131 17.50 0.47 -11.08
C GLU A 131 16.06 0.54 -11.60
N PRO A 132 15.33 1.65 -11.41
CA PRO A 132 13.95 1.77 -11.88
C PRO A 132 13.88 1.64 -13.41
N SER A 133 12.97 0.80 -13.89
CA SER A 133 12.72 0.58 -15.33
C SER A 133 11.97 1.75 -16.00
N SER A 134 11.30 2.60 -15.22
CA SER A 134 10.53 3.75 -15.70
C SER A 134 10.83 5.04 -14.94
N THR A 135 10.69 6.16 -15.63
CA THR A 135 10.89 7.50 -15.06
C THR A 135 9.65 8.07 -14.39
N LEU A 136 8.49 7.42 -14.54
CA LEU A 136 7.20 7.86 -13.98
C LEU A 136 7.27 8.07 -12.47
N TRP A 137 8.09 7.27 -11.78
CA TRP A 137 8.27 7.33 -10.33
C TRP A 137 9.58 7.99 -9.89
N THR A 138 10.49 8.27 -10.82
CA THR A 138 11.83 8.83 -10.51
C THR A 138 11.97 10.31 -10.90
N ALA A 139 10.89 10.96 -11.34
CA ALA A 139 10.93 12.36 -11.80
C ALA A 139 11.56 13.34 -10.78
N ASN A 140 11.54 13.01 -9.49
CA ASN A 140 12.15 13.78 -8.40
C ASN A 140 13.35 13.10 -7.73
N VAL A 141 13.88 12.01 -8.30
CA VAL A 141 15.03 11.29 -7.75
C VAL A 141 16.21 11.47 -8.72
N SER A 142 17.22 12.20 -8.27
CA SER A 142 18.35 12.64 -9.10
C SER A 142 19.31 11.52 -9.50
N ASP A 143 19.25 10.38 -8.82
CA ASP A 143 20.10 9.21 -9.09
C ASP A 143 19.34 8.18 -9.92
N ALA A 144 19.99 7.67 -10.97
CA ALA A 144 19.47 6.58 -11.80
C ALA A 144 19.24 5.30 -10.99
N SER A 145 19.99 5.12 -9.89
CA SER A 145 19.93 3.96 -9.00
C SER A 145 19.47 4.37 -7.59
N GLN A 146 18.53 3.63 -6.99
CA GLN A 146 18.00 3.93 -5.67
C GLN A 146 18.45 2.87 -4.66
N LEU A 147 18.92 3.29 -3.48
CA LEU A 147 19.20 2.38 -2.38
C LEU A 147 17.97 2.26 -1.49
N LEU A 148 17.32 1.10 -1.48
CA LEU A 148 16.13 0.83 -0.68
C LEU A 148 16.43 -0.20 0.41
N LEU A 149 15.72 -0.11 1.53
CA LEU A 149 15.74 -1.15 2.55
C LEU A 149 14.67 -2.20 2.22
N GLU A 150 15.09 -3.45 2.07
CA GLU A 150 14.18 -4.58 1.90
C GLU A 150 13.97 -5.31 3.23
N SER A 151 12.73 -5.74 3.47
CA SER A 151 12.33 -6.57 4.61
C SER A 151 11.14 -7.43 4.21
N HIS A 152 11.39 -8.62 3.67
CA HIS A 152 10.34 -9.51 3.17
C HIS A 152 10.78 -10.98 3.14
N GLY A 153 9.79 -11.88 3.25
CA GLY A 153 9.98 -13.33 3.06
C GLY A 153 9.20 -13.90 1.87
N ASP A 154 8.45 -13.04 1.17
CA ASP A 154 7.61 -13.37 0.03
C ASP A 154 7.93 -12.37 -1.10
N GLN A 155 7.77 -12.79 -2.35
CA GLN A 155 7.95 -11.91 -3.50
C GLN A 155 6.83 -12.09 -4.53
N VAL A 156 6.54 -11.04 -5.28
CA VAL A 156 5.72 -11.15 -6.48
C VAL A 156 6.52 -11.93 -7.52
N SER A 157 6.09 -13.15 -7.83
CA SER A 157 6.73 -14.03 -8.81
C SER A 157 6.16 -13.86 -10.22
N LEU A 158 4.92 -13.37 -10.30
CA LEU A 158 4.24 -13.05 -11.56
C LEU A 158 3.52 -11.72 -11.38
N ALA A 159 3.91 -10.73 -12.18
CA ALA A 159 3.22 -9.45 -12.21
C ALA A 159 1.78 -9.61 -12.74
N PRO A 160 0.80 -8.84 -12.24
CA PRO A 160 -0.56 -8.88 -12.78
C PRO A 160 -0.59 -8.38 -14.23
N PRO A 161 -1.58 -8.81 -15.04
CA PRO A 161 -1.71 -8.35 -16.42
C PRO A 161 -1.78 -6.82 -16.53
N GLY A 162 -0.98 -6.25 -17.44
CA GLY A 162 -0.93 -4.79 -17.66
C GLY A 162 -0.01 -4.02 -16.72
N ALA A 163 0.65 -4.69 -15.76
CA ALA A 163 1.69 -4.05 -14.96
C ALA A 163 2.99 -3.88 -15.74
N GLU A 164 3.69 -2.78 -15.46
CA GLU A 164 5.07 -2.51 -15.88
C GLU A 164 5.99 -2.81 -14.69
N VAL A 165 7.13 -3.46 -14.95
CA VAL A 165 8.16 -3.85 -13.95
C VAL A 165 9.50 -3.34 -14.40
#